data_AF-A0A1Q3L0I8-F1
#
_entry.id   AF-A0A1Q3L0I8-F1
#
_cell.length_a   1.000
_cell.length_b   1.000
_cell.length_c   1.000
_cell.angle_alpha   90.00
_cell.angle_beta   90.00
_cell.angle_gamma   90.00
#
_symmetry.space_group_name_H-M   'P 1'
#
loop_
_entity.id
_entity.type
_entity.pdbx_description
1 polymer ?
#
loop_
_entity_poly.entity_id
_entity_poly.type
_entity_poly.pdbx_seq_one_letter_code
_entity_poly.pdbx_strand_id
1 'polypeptide(L)' 'MLDLATMKETAVAEDRSVDDQAAWLDDGTLAYAVDDGVWSVPSDGTGAPRLLAPGASSPAMVRP' A
#
# COMPACT_ATOMS: atom_id res chain seq x y z
N MET A 1 4.84 8.23 0.69
CA MET A 1 3.88 9.31 0.36
C MET A 1 4.62 10.60 0.12
N LEU A 2 4.37 11.25 -1.02
CA LEU A 2 4.93 12.56 -1.37
C LEU A 2 3.92 13.66 -1.06
N ASP A 3 4.28 14.57 -0.16
CA ASP A 3 3.58 15.84 0.00
C ASP A 3 4.03 16.79 -1.11
N LEU A 4 3.12 17.13 -2.02
CA LEU A 4 3.43 17.98 -3.18
C LEU A 4 3.65 19.45 -2.82
N ALA A 5 3.09 19.94 -1.71
CA ALA A 5 3.29 21.32 -1.29
C ALA A 5 4.70 21.54 -0.73
N THR A 6 5.25 20.52 -0.05
CA THR A 6 6.57 20.59 0.60
C THR A 6 7.66 19.81 -0.13
N MET A 7 7.28 19.01 -1.14
CA MET A 7 8.14 18.01 -1.80
C MET A 7 8.76 17.00 -0.82
N LYS A 8 8.20 16.88 0.38
CA LYS A 8 8.70 15.95 1.40
C LYS A 8 8.12 14.57 1.15
N GLU A 9 9.00 13.58 1.11
CA GLU A 9 8.62 12.19 1.10
C GLU A 9 8.58 11.60 2.52
N THR A 10 7.57 10.77 2.78
CA THR A 10 7.45 9.93 3.97
C THR A 10 7.43 8.47 3.51
N ALA A 11 8.40 7.67 3.94
CA ALA A 11 8.40 6.24 3.67
C ALA A 11 7.23 5.56 4.36
N VAL A 12 6.66 4.53 3.73
CA VAL A 12 5.66 3.66 4.36
C VAL A 12 6.35 2.60 5.21
N ALA A 13 5.60 1.89 6.06
CA ALA A 13 6.14 0.88 6.96
C ALA A 13 6.42 -0.50 6.30
N GLU A 14 6.29 -0.62 4.97
CA GLU A 14 6.67 -1.81 4.22
C GLU A 14 8.16 -1.76 3.86
N ASP A 15 8.90 -2.79 4.24
CA ASP A 15 10.34 -2.92 4.03
C ASP A 15 10.72 -3.95 2.97
N ARG A 16 9.76 -4.76 2.51
CA ARG A 16 9.93 -5.70 1.40
C ARG A 16 9.88 -4.97 0.07
N SER A 17 10.55 -5.55 -0.92
CA SER A 17 10.48 -5.05 -2.29
C SER A 17 9.09 -5.29 -2.87
N VAL A 18 8.47 -4.23 -3.35
CA VAL A 18 7.22 -4.28 -4.11
C VAL A 18 7.57 -4.07 -5.57
N ASP A 19 7.34 -5.08 -6.41
CA ASP A 19 7.74 -5.05 -7.82
C ASP A 19 6.70 -4.34 -8.69
N ASP A 20 5.39 -4.52 -8.43
CA ASP A 20 4.34 -3.76 -9.14
C ASP A 20 2.97 -3.67 -8.44
N GLN A 21 2.18 -2.70 -8.90
CA GLN A 21 0.83 -2.25 -8.51
C GLN A 21 0.59 -1.97 -7.02
N ALA A 22 0.66 -0.68 -6.68
CA ALA A 22 -0.01 -0.14 -5.51
C ALA A 22 -1.36 0.53 -5.89
N ALA A 23 -2.37 0.37 -5.05
CA ALA A 23 -3.66 1.02 -5.18
C ALA A 23 -4.09 1.63 -3.84
N TRP A 24 -4.81 2.75 -3.88
CA TRP A 24 -5.43 3.32 -2.69
C TRP A 24 -6.74 2.59 -2.38
N LEU A 25 -6.91 2.16 -1.12
CA LEU A 25 -8.19 1.64 -0.63
C LEU A 25 -9.09 2.78 -0.12
N ASP A 26 -8.46 3.79 0.46
CA ASP A 26 -9.04 5.01 1.00
C ASP A 26 -7.94 6.09 1.06
N ASP A 27 -8.23 7.24 1.69
CA ASP A 27 -7.33 8.39 1.75
C ASP A 27 -6.04 8.14 2.56
N GLY A 28 -5.97 7.05 3.34
CA GLY A 28 -4.85 6.76 4.24
C GLY A 28 -4.20 5.39 4.05
N THR A 29 -4.75 4.53 3.20
CA THR A 29 -4.36 3.13 3.12
C THR A 29 -3.98 2.74 1.70
N LEU A 30 -2.74 2.25 1.56
CA LEU A 30 -2.27 1.61 0.34
C LEU A 30 -2.51 0.11 0.42
N ALA A 31 -2.84 -0.49 -0.72
CA ALA A 31 -2.76 -1.92 -0.96
C ALA A 31 -1.79 -2.20 -2.10
N TYR A 32 -1.09 -3.34 -2.03
CA TYR A 32 -0.05 -3.73 -2.98
C TYR A 32 0.17 -5.25 -2.93
N ALA A 33 0.79 -5.81 -3.96
CA ALA A 33 1.13 -7.23 -4.01
C ALA A 33 2.55 -7.47 -3.50
N VAL A 34 2.73 -8.46 -2.62
CA VAL A 34 4.04 -9.00 -2.20
C VAL A 34 3.89 -10.50 -2.03
N ASP A 35 4.84 -11.25 -2.57
CA ASP A 35 4.81 -12.71 -2.61
C ASP A 35 3.48 -13.23 -3.21
N ASP A 36 2.82 -14.17 -2.53
CA ASP A 36 1.53 -14.75 -2.91
C ASP A 36 0.35 -14.06 -2.18
N GLY A 37 0.32 -12.74 -2.15
CA GLY A 37 -0.78 -12.03 -1.51
C GLY A 37 -0.85 -10.53 -1.74
N VAL A 38 -2.07 -10.00 -1.55
CA VAL A 38 -2.32 -8.56 -1.45
C VAL A 38 -2.25 -8.15 0.00
N TRP A 39 -1.41 -7.16 0.27
CA TRP A 39 -1.16 -6.55 1.57
C TRP A 39 -1.68 -5.12 1.59
N SER A 40 -1.79 -4.54 2.79
CA SER A 40 -2.08 -3.12 3.01
C SER A 40 -1.19 -2.49 4.06
N VAL A 41 -0.91 -1.19 3.94
CA VAL A 41 -0.15 -0.41 4.93
C VAL A 41 -0.70 1.01 5.03
N PRO A 42 -0.66 1.65 6.21
CA PRO A 42 -0.87 3.09 6.31
C PRO A 42 0.15 3.87 5.48
N SER A 43 -0.30 4.92 4.80
CA SER A 43 0.54 5.72 3.89
C SER A 43 1.44 6.73 4.60
N ASP A 44 1.20 6.98 5.89
CA ASP A 44 1.88 7.97 6.73
C ASP A 44 3.14 7.44 7.43
N GLY A 45 3.54 6.19 7.13
CA GLY A 45 4.70 5.55 7.74
C GLY A 45 4.44 4.97 9.13
N THR A 46 3.20 5.04 9.63
CA THR A 46 2.80 4.40 10.89
C THR A 46 2.29 2.97 10.68
N GLY A 47 2.07 2.26 11.79
CA GLY A 47 1.51 0.91 11.77
C GLY A 47 2.46 -0.13 11.15
N ALA A 48 1.87 -1.18 10.58
CA ALA A 48 2.60 -2.29 9.96
C ALA A 48 1.81 -2.85 8.77
N PRO A 49 2.50 -3.47 7.78
CA PRO A 49 1.86 -4.23 6.72
C PRO A 49 0.91 -5.31 7.26
N ARG A 50 -0.25 -5.44 6.60
CA ARG A 50 -1.30 -6.41 6.92
C ARG A 50 -1.68 -7.19 5.67
N LEU A 51 -1.74 -8.51 5.75
CA LEU A 51 -2.25 -9.34 4.66
C LEU A 51 -3.78 -9.14 4.55
N LEU A 52 -4.26 -8.78 3.36
CA LEU A 52 -5.68 -8.64 3.07
C LEU A 52 -6.27 -9.87 2.38
N ALA A 53 -5.55 -10.39 1.39
CA ALA A 53 -6.00 -11.51 0.58
C ALA A 53 -4.82 -12.42 0.23
N PRO A 54 -4.71 -13.62 0.84
CA PRO A 54 -3.76 -14.63 0.40
C PRO A 54 -4.16 -15.16 -0.98
N GLY A 55 -3.19 -15.50 -1.83
CA GLY A 55 -3.44 -16.02 -3.17
C GLY A 55 -3.82 -14.95 -4.21
N ALA A 56 -3.85 -13.67 -3.82
CA ALA A 56 -4.26 -12.58 -4.69
C ALA A 56 -3.05 -11.87 -5.30
N SER A 57 -3.12 -11.54 -6.58
CA SER A 57 -2.00 -10.96 -7.35
C SER A 57 -2.05 -9.45 -7.50
N SER A 58 -3.22 -8.81 -7.33
CA SER A 58 -3.38 -7.38 -7.57
C SER A 58 -4.57 -6.79 -6.81
N PRO A 59 -4.41 -5.64 -6.14
CA PRO A 59 -5.53 -4.93 -5.53
C PRO A 59 -6.35 -4.18 -6.59
N ALA A 60 -7.68 -4.20 -6.44
CA ALA A 60 -8.59 -3.34 -7.20
C ALA A 60 -9.63 -2.76 -6.25
N MET A 61 -9.71 -1.44 -6.18
CA MET A 61 -10.77 -0.77 -5.43
C MET A 61 -12.03 -0.78 -6.29
N VAL A 62 -13.06 -1.50 -5.83
CA VAL A 62 -14.39 -1.47 -6.45
C VAL A 62 -15.23 -0.45 -5.69
N ARG A 63 -15.63 0.63 -6.36
CA ARG A 63 -16.64 1.56 -5.86
C ARG A 63 -17.99 1.18 -6.49
N PRO A 64 -19.09 1.13 -5.72
CA PRO A 64 -20.43 0.93 -6.27
C PRO A 64 -20.87 2.09 -7.17
#